data_AF-A0A1H5YTC4-F1
#
_entry.id   AF-A0A1H5YTC4-F1
#
_cell.length_a   1.000
_cell.length_b   1.000
_cell.length_c   1.000
_cell.angle_alpha   90.00
_cell.angle_beta   90.00
_cell.angle_gamma   90.00
#
_symmetry.space_group_name_H-M   'P 1'
#
loop_
_entity.id
_entity.type
_entity.pdbx_description
1 polymer ?
#
loop_
_entity_poly.entity_id
_entity_poly.type
_entity_poly.pdbx_seq_one_letter_code
_entity_poly.pdbx_strand_id
1 'polypeptide(L)' 'MVDTQNKLSIVKQCRLLEIHRGGLYYKAKQESLENLKIMQLLDQQYFNTPFYGCRKLTFWLKDLGFKVNR' A
#
# COMPACT_ATOMS: atom_id res chain seq x y z
N MET A 1 21.25 8.80 12.87
CA MET A 1 19.88 9.22 12.50
C MET A 1 20.00 10.23 11.37
N VAL A 2 19.17 10.17 10.34
CA VAL A 2 19.19 11.15 9.22
C VAL A 2 18.39 12.39 9.61
N ASP A 3 18.95 13.56 9.34
CA ASP A 3 18.39 14.86 9.70
C ASP A 3 18.25 15.76 8.46
N THR A 4 17.04 16.28 8.24
CA THR A 4 16.71 17.18 7.13
C THR A 4 17.18 18.63 7.33
N GLN A 5 17.51 19.04 8.56
CA GLN A 5 17.98 20.40 8.88
C GLN A 5 19.52 20.51 8.90
N ASN A 6 20.22 19.43 8.62
CA ASN A 6 21.68 19.40 8.59
C ASN A 6 22.23 20.03 7.28
N LYS A 7 23.45 20.57 7.32
CA LYS A 7 24.18 21.08 6.14
C LYS A 7 24.54 19.98 5.13
N LEU A 8 24.60 18.72 5.58
CA LEU A 8 24.84 17.55 4.73
C LEU A 8 23.55 17.10 4.04
N SER A 9 23.59 16.83 2.74
CA SER A 9 22.44 16.30 2.01
C SER A 9 22.02 14.92 2.54
N ILE A 10 20.72 14.64 2.52
CA ILE A 10 20.12 13.35 2.91
C ILE A 10 20.84 12.18 2.23
N VAL A 11 21.22 12.33 0.96
CA VAL A 11 21.93 11.30 0.19
C VAL A 11 23.30 10.99 0.80
N LYS A 12 24.06 12.02 1.20
CA LYS A 12 25.37 11.82 1.85
C LYS A 12 25.21 11.20 3.23
N GLN A 13 24.19 11.60 3.98
CA GLN A 13 23.90 11.02 5.29
C GLN A 13 23.51 9.54 5.18
N CYS A 14 22.64 9.17 4.23
CA CYS A 14 22.27 7.78 3.98
C CYS A 14 23.49 6.93 3.57
N ARG A 15 24.39 7.48 2.74
CA ARG A 15 25.64 6.80 2.36
C ARG A 15 26.57 6.59 3.55
N LEU A 16 26.68 7.57 4.45
CA LEU A 16 27.54 7.50 5.63
C LEU A 16 27.00 6.54 6.70
N LEU A 17 25.67 6.43 6.79
CA LEU A 17 24.98 5.54 7.71
C LEU A 17 24.72 4.14 7.13
N GLU A 18 25.17 3.88 5.89
CA GLU A 18 24.95 2.62 5.17
C GLU A 18 23.47 2.18 5.09
N ILE A 19 22.54 3.14 5.08
CA ILE A 19 21.11 2.86 4.98
C ILE A 19 20.56 3.16 3.59
N HIS A 20 19.59 2.35 3.17
CA HIS A 20 18.92 2.56 1.89
C HIS A 20 17.99 3.77 1.94
N ARG A 21 18.22 4.75 1.04
CA ARG A 21 17.44 6.00 0.94
C ARG A 21 15.93 5.79 0.81
N GLY A 22 15.50 4.68 0.20
CA GLY A 22 14.10 4.39 -0.06
C GLY A 22 13.29 4.14 1.22
N GLY A 23 13.94 3.59 2.26
CA GLY A 23 13.28 3.39 3.56
C GLY A 23 13.01 4.69 4.31
N LEU A 24 13.71 5.77 3.96
CA LEU A 24 13.58 7.06 4.64
C LEU A 24 12.24 7.74 4.40
N TYR A 25 11.68 7.55 3.20
CA TYR A 25 10.38 8.12 2.82
C TYR A 25 9.20 7.22 3.18
N TYR A 26 9.48 5.96 3.53
CA TYR A 26 8.44 5.02 3.90
C TYR A 26 7.95 5.31 5.32
N LYS A 27 6.74 5.85 5.42
CA LYS A 27 6.03 5.94 6.69
C LYS A 27 5.05 4.78 6.78
N ALA A 28 5.23 3.91 7.76
CA ALA A 28 4.27 2.85 8.04
C ALA A 28 2.90 3.49 8.30
N LYS A 29 1.94 3.21 7.42
CA LYS A 29 0.57 3.68 7.53
C LYS A 29 -0.31 2.47 7.83
N GLN A 30 -1.16 2.60 8.84
CA GLN A 30 -2.17 1.58 9.12
C GLN A 30 -3.21 1.57 8.00
N GLU A 31 -3.66 0.37 7.65
CA GLU A 31 -4.75 0.20 6.68
C GLU A 31 -6.08 0.68 7.27
N SER A 32 -6.94 1.24 6.41
CA SER A 32 -8.27 1.64 6.84
C SER A 32 -9.16 0.41 7.08
N LEU A 33 -10.16 0.54 7.96
CA LEU A 33 -11.15 -0.52 8.19
C LEU A 33 -11.86 -0.93 6.89
N GLU A 34 -12.12 0.03 6.01
CA GLU A 34 -12.68 -0.24 4.68
C GLU A 34 -11.74 -1.10 3.83
N ASN A 35 -10.44 -0.79 3.79
CA ASN A 35 -9.49 -1.56 3.00
C ASN A 35 -9.32 -2.99 3.54
N LEU A 36 -9.27 -3.14 4.87
CA LEU A 36 -9.24 -4.47 5.50
C LEU A 36 -10.48 -5.29 5.15
N LYS A 37 -11.67 -4.67 5.12
CA LYS A 37 -12.90 -5.33 4.70
C LYS A 37 -12.85 -5.75 3.23
N ILE A 38 -12.32 -4.89 2.35
CA ILE A 38 -12.14 -5.21 0.93
C ILE A 38 -11.17 -6.40 0.76
N MET A 39 -10.05 -6.42 1.49
CA MET A 39 -9.11 -7.55 1.47
C MET A 39 -9.78 -8.87 1.86
N GLN A 40 -10.52 -8.88 2.97
CA GLN A 40 -11.26 -10.08 3.41
C GLN A 40 -12.28 -10.56 2.38
N LEU A 41 -13.02 -9.64 1.75
CA LEU A 41 -13.99 -9.96 0.71
C LEU A 41 -13.33 -10.51 -0.55
N LEU A 42 -12.19 -9.96 -0.95
CA LEU A 42 -11.42 -10.45 -2.09
C LEU A 42 -10.90 -11.88 -1.84
N ASP A 43 -10.39 -12.16 -0.65
CA ASP A 43 -9.94 -13.51 -0.28
C ASP A 43 -11.09 -14.52 -0.39
N GLN A 44 -12.27 -14.19 0.16
CA GLN A 44 -13.46 -15.03 0.06
C GLN A 44 -13.91 -15.23 -1.40
N GLN A 45 -13.94 -14.16 -2.18
CA GLN A 45 -14.40 -14.18 -3.57
C GLN A 45 -13.44 -14.96 -4.49
N TYR A 46 -12.15 -14.99 -4.17
CA TYR A 46 -11.16 -15.76 -4.90
C TYR A 46 -11.46 -17.26 -4.85
N PHE A 47 -11.82 -17.78 -3.67
CA PHE A 47 -12.20 -19.19 -3.52
C PHE A 47 -13.54 -19.51 -4.20
N ASN A 48 -14.50 -18.59 -4.15
CA ASN A 48 -15.81 -18.78 -4.80
C ASN A 48 -15.72 -18.70 -6.33
N THR A 49 -14.83 -17.86 -6.85
CA THR A 49 -14.74 -17.56 -8.28
C THR A 49 -13.28 -17.49 -8.75
N PRO A 50 -12.57 -18.64 -8.83
CA PRO A 50 -11.14 -18.67 -9.18
C PRO A 50 -10.83 -18.20 -10.62
N PHE A 51 -11.86 -17.97 -11.43
CA PHE A 51 -11.77 -17.45 -12.80
C PHE A 51 -12.09 -15.95 -12.90
N TYR A 52 -12.38 -15.26 -11.79
CA TYR A 52 -12.63 -13.81 -11.81
C TYR A 52 -11.31 -13.04 -11.90
N GLY A 53 -11.09 -12.35 -13.01
CA GLY A 53 -10.00 -11.38 -13.15
C GLY A 53 -10.32 -10.03 -12.50
N CYS A 54 -9.32 -9.13 -12.47
CA CYS A 54 -9.41 -7.83 -11.79
C CYS A 54 -10.62 -6.98 -12.20
N ARG A 55 -11.02 -7.02 -13.48
CA ARG A 55 -12.20 -6.27 -13.97
C ARG A 55 -13.51 -6.76 -13.33
N LYS A 56 -13.69 -8.08 -13.23
CA LYS A 56 -14.88 -8.68 -12.61
C LYS A 56 -14.91 -8.43 -11.11
N LEU A 57 -13.77 -8.58 -10.44
CA LEU A 57 -13.64 -8.27 -9.01
C LEU A 57 -13.89 -6.79 -8.72
N THR A 58 -13.41 -5.88 -9.57
CA THR A 58 -13.67 -4.43 -9.44
C THR A 58 -15.16 -4.13 -9.59
N PHE A 59 -15.84 -4.75 -10.56
CA PHE A 59 -17.28 -4.56 -10.75
C PHE A 59 -18.07 -5.12 -9.56
N TRP A 60 -17.73 -6.32 -9.09
CA TRP A 60 -18.34 -6.94 -7.91
C TRP A 60 -18.16 -6.10 -6.64
N LEU A 61 -16.97 -5.57 -6.39
CA LEU A 61 -16.74 -4.65 -5.26
C LEU A 61 -17.54 -3.35 -5.39
N LYS A 62 -17.72 -2.83 -6.61
CA LYS A 62 -18.56 -1.64 -6.86
C LYS A 62 -20.04 -1.93 -6.62
N ASP A 63 -20.51 -3.12 -7.01
CA ASP A 63 -21.89 -3.58 -6.75
C ASP A 63 -22.18 -3.71 -5.24
N LEU A 64 -21.18 -4.14 -4.47
CA LEU A 64 -21.21 -4.14 -3.00
C LEU A 64 -21.13 -2.73 -2.36
N GLY A 65 -21.00 -1.67 -3.17
CA GLY A 65 -20.95 -0.28 -2.72
C GLY A 65 -19.56 0.27 -2.38
N PHE A 66 -18.48 -0.48 -2.63
CA PHE A 66 -17.12 0.00 -2.40
C PHE A 66 -16.62 0.92 -3.53
N LYS A 67 -15.95 2.01 -3.16
CA LYS A 67 -15.33 2.95 -4.11
C LYS A 67 -13.89 2.54 -4.40
N VAL A 68 -13.73 1.59 -5.32
CA VAL A 68 -12.42 1.04 -5.72
C VAL A 68 -11.96 1.53 -7.09
N ASN A 69 -10.64 1.64 -7.29
CA ASN A 69 -9.98 2.02 -8.55
C ASN A 69 -10.56 3.31 -9.16
N ARG A 70 -10.38 4.43 -8.46
CA ARG A 70 -10.69 5.78 -8.96
C ARG A 70 -9.57 6.30 -9.86
#